data_AF-A0A098GA75-F1
#
_entry.id   AF-A0A098GA75-F1
#
_cell.length_a   1.000
_cell.length_b   1.000
_cell.length_c   1.000
_cell.angle_alpha   90.00
_cell.angle_beta   90.00
_cell.angle_gamma   90.00
#
_symmetry.space_group_name_H-M   'P 1'
#
loop_
_entity.id
_entity.type
_entity.pdbx_description
1 polymer ?
#
loop_
_entity_poly.entity_id
_entity_poly.type
_entity_poly.pdbx_seq_one_letter_code
_entity_poly.pdbx_strand_id
1 'polypeptide(L)'
;MMRRFISGTKPQIRTQKSSFFTPQRSTSSVHSVSVEQEPIVAHQEKKVGTPATHSQTAPTDKFFAQLKKEERRQFTNKRRKRFDYVDNYSAALALPYSNEALRQNQNEQSALLAMSKDNVIEHSNRRVDLFFYTLVAYYKTMFIPVRGHTHLQHGRGRHVCDDKCVTEACHSSFTPAVVDKTIYQNSRFSKKRRSLLCGTHLLESLNSTVELPSVANDLDDVLEKIYGDRCLQILREVSLGRSSPIDGLNQFLKEIQEVLIDIQQQIATNKYSSLLSHSLVGKREDHSNLIELVLRGTLRTTLSKKTQKASDEYIQLLLRLTPQEKESCNKDEGSKEALYLEKIITMQEEILQAQNNKLRARP
;
A
#
# COMPACT_ATOMS: atom_id res chain seq x y z
N MET A 1 35.61 -8.60 49.31
CA MET A 1 34.78 -7.82 50.24
C MET A 1 33.32 -7.90 49.82
N MET A 2 32.43 -7.78 50.81
CA MET A 2 31.01 -8.16 50.85
C MET A 2 30.04 -7.61 49.79
N ARG A 3 29.10 -8.51 49.44
CA ARG A 3 27.69 -8.38 49.02
C ARG A 3 27.00 -7.00 49.19
N ARG A 4 26.10 -6.69 48.23
CA ARG A 4 24.65 -6.51 48.51
C ARG A 4 23.78 -6.58 47.25
N PHE A 5 22.86 -7.54 47.25
CA PHE A 5 21.63 -7.60 46.46
C PHE A 5 20.57 -6.71 47.12
N ILE A 6 19.74 -6.00 46.34
CA ILE A 6 18.32 -5.76 46.67
C ILE A 6 17.49 -5.74 45.37
N SER A 7 16.61 -6.73 45.23
CA SER A 7 15.50 -6.82 44.28
C SER A 7 14.27 -6.08 44.83
N GLY A 8 13.59 -5.29 44.00
CA GLY A 8 12.34 -4.62 44.34
C GLY A 8 11.20 -5.01 43.40
N THR A 9 10.41 -6.01 43.80
CA THR A 9 9.11 -6.37 43.22
C THR A 9 8.03 -5.37 43.64
N LYS A 10 7.20 -4.90 42.68
CA LYS A 10 5.97 -4.13 42.96
C LYS A 10 4.72 -5.03 42.88
N PRO A 11 3.71 -4.82 43.73
CA PRO A 11 2.60 -5.74 43.92
C PRO A 11 1.43 -5.51 42.94
N GLN A 12 0.77 -6.62 42.57
CA GLN A 12 -0.56 -6.65 41.95
C GLN A 12 -1.63 -6.31 42.98
N ILE A 13 -2.49 -5.34 42.68
CA ILE A 13 -3.76 -5.15 43.39
C ILE A 13 -4.88 -5.75 42.54
N ARG A 14 -5.46 -6.81 43.09
CA ARG A 14 -6.63 -7.54 42.60
C ARG A 14 -7.84 -7.04 43.38
N THR A 15 -8.81 -6.43 42.72
CA THR A 15 -10.13 -6.15 43.31
C THR A 15 -11.18 -7.00 42.59
N GLN A 16 -11.60 -8.05 43.27
CA GLN A 16 -12.88 -8.74 43.06
C GLN A 16 -13.91 -8.16 44.04
N LYS A 17 -15.14 -7.97 43.56
CA LYS A 17 -16.45 -8.05 44.26
C LYS A 17 -17.48 -7.43 43.30
N SER A 18 -18.72 -7.88 43.16
CA SER A 18 -19.46 -9.05 43.61
C SER A 18 -20.80 -8.97 42.89
N SER A 19 -21.37 -10.13 42.58
CA SER A 19 -22.72 -10.36 42.05
C SER A 19 -23.83 -9.77 42.92
N PHE A 20 -24.89 -9.26 42.28
CA PHE A 20 -26.25 -9.30 42.81
C PHE A 20 -27.19 -9.91 41.75
N PHE A 21 -27.85 -10.98 42.17
CA PHE A 21 -28.92 -11.72 41.51
C PHE A 21 -30.24 -11.41 42.23
N THR A 22 -31.37 -11.56 41.52
CA THR A 22 -32.75 -11.96 41.94
C THR A 22 -33.86 -11.11 41.24
N PRO A 23 -35.13 -11.58 41.11
CA PRO A 23 -35.58 -12.35 39.94
C PRO A 23 -36.99 -11.97 39.41
N GLN A 24 -37.42 -12.68 38.35
CA GLN A 24 -38.81 -13.04 37.94
C GLN A 24 -39.88 -11.94 37.68
N ARG A 25 -40.49 -11.98 36.49
CA ARG A 25 -41.90 -12.40 36.34
C ARG A 25 -42.28 -12.77 34.91
N SER A 26 -42.85 -13.97 34.79
CA SER A 26 -43.56 -14.54 33.65
C SER A 26 -45.06 -14.21 33.74
N THR A 27 -45.70 -13.93 32.60
CA THR A 27 -47.15 -14.14 32.40
C THR A 27 -47.41 -14.64 30.99
N SER A 28 -48.33 -15.60 30.92
CA SER A 28 -48.68 -16.51 29.83
C SER A 28 -49.98 -16.12 29.11
N SER A 29 -50.21 -16.79 27.97
CA SER A 29 -51.47 -16.97 27.19
C SER A 29 -51.97 -15.73 26.42
N VAL A 30 -52.49 -15.83 25.20
CA VAL A 30 -53.65 -16.63 24.77
C VAL A 30 -53.59 -17.01 23.28
N HIS A 31 -54.15 -18.17 22.97
CA HIS A 31 -54.44 -18.74 21.65
C HIS A 31 -55.39 -17.88 20.78
N SER A 32 -55.22 -17.94 19.45
CA SER A 32 -56.35 -18.09 18.53
C SER A 32 -55.89 -18.63 17.18
N VAL A 33 -56.50 -19.75 16.80
CA VAL A 33 -56.51 -20.36 15.47
C VAL A 33 -57.78 -19.89 14.79
N SER A 34 -57.70 -19.45 13.53
CA SER A 34 -58.76 -19.67 12.53
C SER A 34 -58.17 -19.55 11.13
N VAL A 35 -58.45 -20.59 10.35
CA VAL A 35 -58.16 -20.82 8.93
C VAL A 35 -59.21 -20.09 8.10
N GLU A 36 -58.85 -19.51 6.94
CA GLU A 36 -59.55 -19.76 5.67
C GLU A 36 -58.97 -19.00 4.45
N GLN A 37 -58.95 -19.75 3.34
CA GLN A 37 -59.01 -19.35 1.92
C GLN A 37 -57.72 -18.94 1.17
N GLU A 38 -57.22 -19.88 0.36
CA GLU A 38 -56.58 -19.59 -0.94
C GLU A 38 -57.59 -18.91 -1.89
N PRO A 39 -57.20 -17.96 -2.78
CA PRO A 39 -56.65 -18.38 -4.08
C PRO A 39 -55.72 -17.38 -4.83
N ILE A 40 -55.02 -17.91 -5.85
CA ILE A 40 -54.49 -17.24 -7.06
C ILE A 40 -53.28 -16.28 -6.87
N VAL A 41 -52.07 -16.80 -7.16
CA VAL A 41 -50.90 -15.98 -7.50
C VAL A 41 -50.93 -15.68 -9.00
N ALA A 42 -51.40 -14.50 -9.36
CA ALA A 42 -51.17 -13.90 -10.67
C ALA A 42 -49.73 -13.35 -10.74
N HIS A 43 -49.06 -13.58 -11.86
CA HIS A 43 -47.79 -12.98 -12.23
C HIS A 43 -47.82 -11.45 -12.04
N GLN A 44 -46.90 -10.92 -11.23
CA GLN A 44 -46.47 -9.53 -11.34
C GLN A 44 -45.01 -9.48 -11.75
N GLU A 45 -44.82 -9.02 -12.98
CA GLU A 45 -43.57 -8.58 -13.57
C GLU A 45 -42.86 -7.61 -12.61
N LYS A 46 -41.68 -8.00 -12.12
CA LYS A 46 -40.78 -7.05 -11.47
C LYS A 46 -40.28 -6.08 -12.52
N LYS A 47 -40.91 -4.90 -12.57
CA LYS A 47 -40.37 -3.70 -13.19
C LYS A 47 -38.91 -3.54 -12.81
N VAL A 48 -38.05 -3.54 -13.83
CA VAL A 48 -36.65 -3.16 -13.77
C VAL A 48 -36.60 -1.73 -13.24
N GLY A 49 -36.27 -1.59 -11.96
CA GLY A 49 -36.02 -0.31 -11.32
C GLY A 49 -34.74 0.29 -11.89
N THR A 50 -34.88 1.44 -12.53
CA THR A 50 -33.83 2.36 -12.93
C THR A 50 -32.79 2.51 -11.80
N PRO A 51 -31.47 2.47 -12.06
CA PRO A 51 -30.48 2.62 -11.00
C PRO A 51 -30.62 4.02 -10.39
N ALA A 52 -30.87 4.07 -9.09
CA ALA A 52 -30.90 5.31 -8.33
C ALA A 52 -29.56 6.04 -8.50
N THR A 53 -29.63 7.27 -9.03
CA THR A 53 -28.54 8.23 -9.10
C THR A 53 -28.15 8.62 -7.66
N HIS A 54 -27.30 7.80 -7.01
CA HIS A 54 -26.68 8.20 -5.76
C HIS A 54 -25.79 9.41 -6.02
N SER A 55 -26.16 10.56 -5.48
CA SER A 55 -25.34 11.76 -5.49
C SER A 55 -23.99 11.43 -4.84
N GLN A 56 -22.95 11.40 -5.67
CA GLN A 56 -21.57 11.11 -5.29
C GLN A 56 -20.97 12.28 -4.50
N THR A 57 -21.43 12.51 -3.27
CA THR A 57 -20.78 13.47 -2.39
C THR A 57 -19.43 12.91 -1.97
N ALA A 58 -18.38 13.71 -2.18
CA ALA A 58 -17.03 13.34 -1.74
C ALA A 58 -17.04 13.09 -0.22
N PRO A 59 -16.32 12.07 0.27
CA PRO A 59 -16.25 11.80 1.70
C PRO A 59 -15.69 13.01 2.45
N THR A 60 -16.25 13.25 3.64
CA THR A 60 -15.88 14.38 4.50
C THR A 60 -14.68 14.03 5.39
N ASP A 61 -13.97 15.04 5.92
CA ASP A 61 -12.90 14.83 6.90
C ASP A 61 -13.35 14.03 8.12
N LYS A 62 -14.63 14.17 8.49
CA LYS A 62 -15.26 13.39 9.55
C LYS A 62 -15.24 11.88 9.25
N PHE A 63 -15.47 11.49 7.99
CA PHE A 63 -15.39 10.09 7.57
C PHE A 63 -13.95 9.55 7.71
N PHE A 64 -12.95 10.30 7.28
CA PHE A 64 -11.55 9.87 7.41
C PHE A 64 -11.09 9.79 8.86
N ALA A 65 -11.51 10.74 9.70
CA ALA A 65 -11.26 10.70 11.15
C ALA A 65 -11.91 9.46 11.80
N GLN A 66 -13.10 9.07 11.36
CA GLN A 66 -13.77 7.84 11.81
C GLN A 66 -13.00 6.58 11.41
N LEU A 67 -12.49 6.49 10.17
CA LEU A 67 -11.65 5.36 9.75
C LEU A 67 -10.40 5.22 10.62
N LYS A 68 -9.69 6.33 10.89
CA LYS A 68 -8.50 6.33 11.75
C LYS A 68 -8.80 6.03 13.22
N LYS A 69 -9.96 6.45 13.72
CA LYS A 69 -10.42 6.07 15.07
C LYS A 69 -10.69 4.57 15.13
N GLU A 70 -11.33 4.03 14.09
CA GLU A 70 -11.67 2.62 14.02
C GLU A 70 -10.44 1.71 13.87
N GLU A 71 -9.46 2.12 13.07
CA GLU A 71 -8.16 1.45 12.97
C GLU A 71 -7.51 1.32 14.36
N ARG A 72 -7.42 2.44 15.10
CA ARG A 72 -6.84 2.45 16.45
C ARG A 72 -7.60 1.56 17.42
N ARG A 73 -8.93 1.50 17.32
CA ARG A 73 -9.79 0.67 18.16
C ARG A 73 -9.60 -0.82 17.91
N GLN A 74 -9.57 -1.21 16.64
CA GLN A 74 -9.53 -2.63 16.27
C GLN A 74 -8.12 -3.23 16.25
N PHE A 75 -7.10 -2.39 16.07
CA PHE A 75 -5.70 -2.80 15.87
C PHE A 75 -4.76 -2.03 16.82
N THR A 76 -4.80 -2.41 18.09
CA THR A 76 -4.06 -1.72 19.17
C THR A 76 -2.54 -1.95 19.13
N ASN A 77 -2.07 -3.06 18.55
CA ASN A 77 -0.65 -3.34 18.46
C ASN A 77 0.00 -2.54 17.32
N LYS A 78 0.80 -1.53 17.68
CA LYS A 78 1.52 -0.67 16.73
C LYS A 78 2.86 -1.25 16.24
N ARG A 79 3.37 -2.35 16.82
CA ARG A 79 4.63 -2.93 16.35
C ARG A 79 4.44 -3.55 14.97
N ARG A 80 5.39 -3.27 14.06
CA ARG A 80 5.44 -3.91 12.74
C ARG A 80 5.90 -5.36 12.91
N LYS A 81 5.24 -6.28 12.23
CA LYS A 81 5.74 -7.64 12.02
C LYS A 81 6.76 -7.56 10.89
N ARG A 82 8.01 -7.91 11.21
CA ARG A 82 9.12 -7.95 10.25
C ARG A 82 9.45 -9.39 9.95
N PHE A 83 9.37 -9.78 8.69
CA PHE A 83 9.72 -11.12 8.24
C PHE A 83 11.11 -11.11 7.63
N ASP A 84 11.92 -12.07 8.06
CA ASP A 84 13.21 -12.36 7.45
C ASP A 84 12.98 -13.45 6.42
N TYR A 85 13.58 -13.28 5.26
CA TYR A 85 13.46 -14.22 4.16
C TYR A 85 14.83 -14.69 3.73
N VAL A 86 14.86 -15.82 3.03
CA VAL A 86 16.05 -16.21 2.28
C VAL A 86 16.27 -15.16 1.18
N ASP A 87 17.48 -14.57 1.17
CA ASP A 87 17.87 -13.50 0.26
C ASP A 87 17.46 -13.81 -1.18
N ASN A 88 16.78 -12.87 -1.84
CA ASN A 88 16.45 -12.93 -3.27
C ASN A 88 15.52 -14.08 -3.72
N TYR A 89 14.89 -14.79 -2.77
CA TYR A 89 13.84 -15.79 -3.04
C TYR A 89 12.45 -15.37 -2.51
N SER A 90 12.26 -14.07 -2.20
CA SER A 90 11.09 -13.57 -1.49
C SER A 90 10.61 -12.20 -1.95
N ALA A 91 9.60 -11.65 -1.26
CA ALA A 91 9.15 -10.27 -1.43
C ALA A 91 10.20 -9.23 -0.97
N ALA A 92 11.34 -9.63 -0.39
CA ALA A 92 12.45 -8.75 -0.07
C ALA A 92 13.60 -8.93 -1.08
N LEU A 93 14.12 -7.83 -1.62
CA LEU A 93 15.30 -7.85 -2.50
C LEU A 93 16.54 -7.43 -1.69
N ALA A 94 17.46 -8.38 -1.49
CA ALA A 94 18.70 -8.13 -0.76
C ALA A 94 19.80 -7.64 -1.71
N LEU A 95 20.82 -6.99 -1.17
CA LEU A 95 22.01 -6.66 -1.93
C LEU A 95 22.81 -7.93 -2.27
N PRO A 96 23.34 -8.09 -3.50
CA PRO A 96 24.07 -9.28 -3.92
C PRO A 96 25.52 -9.32 -3.39
N TYR A 97 25.76 -8.80 -2.19
CA TYR A 97 27.08 -8.74 -1.56
C TYR A 97 27.06 -9.45 -0.21
N SER A 98 28.21 -9.96 0.23
CA SER A 98 28.35 -10.52 1.57
C SER A 98 28.30 -9.42 2.64
N ASN A 99 27.98 -9.80 3.88
CA ASN A 99 28.08 -8.89 5.03
C ASN A 99 29.47 -8.29 5.18
N GLU A 100 30.51 -9.05 4.88
CA GLU A 100 31.90 -8.58 4.96
C GLU A 100 32.20 -7.49 3.93
N ALA A 101 31.78 -7.67 2.67
CA ALA A 101 31.96 -6.68 1.62
C ALA A 101 31.23 -5.36 1.94
N LEU A 102 30.00 -5.45 2.47
CA LEU A 102 29.24 -4.28 2.91
C LEU A 102 29.92 -3.59 4.11
N ARG A 103 30.47 -4.37 5.05
CA ARG A 103 31.19 -3.86 6.23
C ARG A 103 32.45 -3.09 5.86
N GLN A 104 33.19 -3.54 4.85
CA GLN A 104 34.38 -2.83 4.37
C GLN A 104 34.07 -1.41 3.88
N ASN A 105 32.85 -1.20 3.35
CA ASN A 105 32.41 0.07 2.80
C ASN A 105 31.46 0.85 3.73
N GLN A 106 31.23 0.40 4.97
CA GLN A 106 30.18 0.93 5.86
C GLN A 106 30.30 2.43 6.21
N ASN A 107 31.50 3.01 6.07
CA ASN A 107 31.79 4.41 6.38
C ASN A 107 31.87 5.27 5.12
N GLU A 108 31.74 4.66 3.94
CA GLU A 108 31.82 5.31 2.64
C GLU A 108 30.48 5.23 1.93
N GLN A 109 29.62 6.22 2.20
CA GLN A 109 28.27 6.31 1.64
C GLN A 109 28.26 6.25 0.11
N SER A 110 29.22 6.92 -0.54
CA SER A 110 29.41 6.86 -2.00
C SER A 110 29.68 5.44 -2.50
N ALA A 111 30.49 4.67 -1.77
CA ALA A 111 30.82 3.29 -2.14
C ALA A 111 29.61 2.37 -1.95
N LEU A 112 28.89 2.49 -0.83
CA LEU A 112 27.65 1.74 -0.60
C LEU A 112 26.58 2.06 -1.66
N LEU A 113 26.45 3.33 -2.04
CA LEU A 113 25.54 3.75 -3.11
C LEU A 113 25.95 3.17 -4.46
N ALA A 114 27.25 3.19 -4.79
CA ALA A 114 27.76 2.60 -6.02
C ALA A 114 27.51 1.09 -6.08
N MET A 115 27.70 0.37 -4.97
CA MET A 115 27.37 -1.06 -4.85
C MET A 115 25.86 -1.31 -5.04
N SER A 116 25.01 -0.38 -4.63
CA SER A 116 23.55 -0.55 -4.59
C SER A 116 22.81 0.03 -5.81
N LYS A 117 23.53 0.46 -6.83
CA LYS A 117 23.00 1.21 -7.99
C LYS A 117 21.78 0.55 -8.64
N ASP A 118 21.89 -0.72 -8.97
CA ASP A 118 20.83 -1.45 -9.67
C ASP A 118 19.62 -1.67 -8.77
N ASN A 119 19.83 -1.91 -7.47
CA ASN A 119 18.77 -2.02 -6.48
C ASN A 119 18.01 -0.69 -6.30
N VAL A 120 18.67 0.47 -6.36
CA VAL A 120 18.00 1.79 -6.32
C VAL A 120 17.10 1.98 -7.53
N ILE A 121 17.58 1.61 -8.73
CA ILE A 121 16.81 1.70 -9.97
C ILE A 121 15.59 0.78 -9.92
N GLU A 122 15.79 -0.48 -9.53
CA GLU A 122 14.72 -1.48 -9.39
C GLU A 122 13.68 -1.06 -8.35
N HIS A 123 14.12 -0.57 -7.19
CA HIS A 123 13.26 -0.06 -6.12
C HIS A 123 12.36 1.08 -6.61
N SER A 124 12.95 2.04 -7.33
CA SER A 124 12.23 3.17 -7.90
C SER A 124 11.24 2.72 -8.97
N ASN A 125 11.59 1.72 -9.78
CA ASN A 125 10.72 1.15 -10.81
C ASN A 125 9.53 0.39 -10.20
N ARG A 126 9.80 -0.52 -9.24
CA ARG A 126 8.77 -1.27 -8.51
C ARG A 126 7.72 -0.38 -7.87
N ARG A 127 8.11 0.81 -7.43
CA ARG A 127 7.19 1.76 -6.83
C ARG A 127 6.12 2.23 -7.81
N VAL A 128 6.50 2.46 -9.06
CA VAL A 128 5.56 2.84 -10.12
C VAL A 128 4.59 1.69 -10.39
N ASP A 129 5.13 0.48 -10.56
CA ASP A 129 4.35 -0.74 -10.80
C ASP A 129 3.32 -0.98 -9.68
N LEU A 130 3.78 -0.98 -8.43
CA LEU A 130 2.95 -1.22 -7.25
C LEU A 130 1.89 -0.14 -7.08
N PHE A 131 2.20 1.11 -7.42
CA PHE A 131 1.21 2.17 -7.41
C PHE A 131 0.13 1.92 -8.47
N PHE A 132 0.51 1.57 -9.71
CA PHE A 132 -0.45 1.23 -10.75
C PHE A 132 -1.36 0.06 -10.36
N TYR A 133 -0.81 -1.03 -9.83
CA TYR A 133 -1.63 -2.17 -9.37
C TYR A 133 -2.57 -1.77 -8.21
N THR A 134 -2.17 -0.81 -7.38
CA THR A 134 -3.05 -0.25 -6.36
C THR A 134 -4.19 0.55 -6.97
N LEU A 135 -3.93 1.35 -8.02
CA LEU A 135 -4.98 2.04 -8.78
C LEU A 135 -5.97 1.05 -9.40
N VAL A 136 -5.48 0.00 -10.06
CA VAL A 136 -6.29 -1.08 -10.64
C VAL A 136 -7.16 -1.74 -9.56
N ALA A 137 -6.58 -2.10 -8.42
CA ALA A 137 -7.31 -2.74 -7.33
C ALA A 137 -8.50 -1.88 -6.84
N TYR A 138 -8.30 -0.57 -6.73
CA TYR A 138 -9.32 0.34 -6.21
C TYR A 138 -10.31 0.88 -7.27
N TYR A 139 -10.04 0.72 -8.57
CA TYR A 139 -10.82 1.31 -9.65
C TYR A 139 -12.32 1.05 -9.55
N LYS A 140 -13.14 2.12 -9.51
CA LYS A 140 -14.61 2.07 -9.43
C LYS A 140 -15.19 1.25 -8.25
N THR A 141 -14.39 0.96 -7.23
CA THR A 141 -14.85 0.15 -6.09
C THR A 141 -15.64 0.97 -5.06
N MET A 142 -15.55 2.31 -5.08
CA MET A 142 -16.11 3.21 -4.07
C MET A 142 -15.58 2.95 -2.64
N PHE A 143 -14.46 2.24 -2.48
CA PHE A 143 -13.73 2.11 -1.22
C PHE A 143 -12.66 3.18 -1.16
N ILE A 144 -12.93 4.27 -0.46
CA ILE A 144 -12.06 5.45 -0.49
C ILE A 144 -10.98 5.31 0.59
N PRO A 145 -9.70 5.15 0.23
CA PRO A 145 -8.66 4.81 1.20
C PRO A 145 -8.08 6.04 1.90
N VAL A 146 -7.60 5.81 3.12
CA VAL A 146 -6.75 6.72 3.90
C VAL A 146 -5.47 6.02 4.32
N ARG A 147 -4.44 6.80 4.68
CA ARG A 147 -3.17 6.26 5.20
C ARG A 147 -3.43 5.38 6.43
N GLY A 148 -3.02 4.12 6.36
CA GLY A 148 -3.03 3.19 7.48
C GLY A 148 -1.73 3.21 8.27
N HIS A 149 -1.70 2.48 9.38
CA HIS A 149 -0.43 2.15 10.04
C HIS A 149 0.17 0.92 9.35
N THR A 150 1.45 0.98 9.00
CA THR A 150 2.19 -0.15 8.42
C THR A 150 2.47 -1.19 9.50
N HIS A 151 1.89 -2.40 9.38
CA HIS A 151 2.11 -3.50 10.34
C HIS A 151 2.92 -4.66 9.77
N LEU A 152 3.25 -4.58 8.50
CA LEU A 152 3.93 -5.63 7.77
C LEU A 152 5.18 -5.04 7.12
N GLN A 153 6.26 -5.79 7.12
CA GLN A 153 7.46 -5.44 6.40
C GLN A 153 8.19 -6.72 6.05
N HIS A 154 8.46 -6.88 4.76
CA HIS A 154 9.16 -8.04 4.24
C HIS A 154 10.62 -7.68 3.99
N GLY A 155 11.51 -8.13 4.87
CA GLY A 155 12.93 -7.80 4.84
C GLY A 155 13.38 -6.89 5.98
N ARG A 156 14.68 -6.93 6.23
CA ARG A 156 15.41 -6.11 7.20
C ARG A 156 16.74 -5.71 6.58
N GLY A 157 17.25 -4.57 7.02
CA GLY A 157 18.63 -4.18 6.74
C GLY A 157 19.63 -5.06 7.49
N ARG A 158 20.91 -4.94 7.12
CA ARG A 158 22.01 -5.70 7.73
C ARG A 158 22.79 -4.85 8.72
N HIS A 159 23.36 -5.52 9.73
CA HIS A 159 24.05 -4.89 10.85
C HIS A 159 25.52 -5.36 10.95
N VAL A 160 26.42 -4.45 11.34
CA VAL A 160 27.83 -4.79 11.64
C VAL A 160 27.99 -5.27 13.07
N CYS A 161 27.25 -4.64 13.99
CA CYS A 161 27.16 -4.89 15.42
C CYS A 161 25.75 -4.50 15.89
N ASP A 162 25.41 -4.78 17.16
CA ASP A 162 24.05 -4.63 17.69
C ASP A 162 23.43 -3.23 17.50
N ASP A 163 24.24 -2.18 17.31
CA ASP A 163 23.77 -0.79 17.24
C ASP A 163 23.97 -0.07 15.90
N LYS A 164 24.65 -0.66 14.89
CA LYS A 164 24.92 0.03 13.61
C LYS A 164 24.40 -0.75 12.39
N CYS A 165 23.36 -0.19 11.76
CA CYS A 165 22.88 -0.61 10.45
C CYS A 165 23.90 -0.25 9.36
N VAL A 166 24.20 -1.18 8.46
CA VAL A 166 24.94 -0.93 7.22
C VAL A 166 23.97 -0.52 6.11
N THR A 167 22.84 -1.21 6.08
CA THR A 167 21.78 -1.07 5.10
C THR A 167 20.45 -1.04 5.82
N GLU A 168 19.42 -0.59 5.12
CA GLU A 168 18.06 -0.47 5.59
C GLU A 168 17.11 -1.17 4.62
N ALA A 169 15.89 -1.45 5.10
CA ALA A 169 14.84 -2.09 4.32
C ALA A 169 13.84 -1.03 3.87
N CYS A 170 14.05 -0.49 2.66
CA CYS A 170 13.23 0.58 2.09
C CYS A 170 11.94 0.01 1.52
N HIS A 171 10.80 0.61 1.83
CA HIS A 171 9.50 0.14 1.32
C HIS A 171 9.32 0.46 -0.16
N SER A 172 8.97 -0.56 -0.96
CA SER A 172 8.75 -0.38 -2.40
C SER A 172 7.46 0.40 -2.73
N SER A 173 6.68 0.84 -1.74
CA SER A 173 5.42 1.58 -1.93
C SER A 173 5.35 2.79 -1.01
N PHE A 174 4.81 3.90 -1.51
CA PHE A 174 4.46 5.08 -0.69
C PHE A 174 3.15 4.89 0.11
N THR A 175 2.38 3.84 -0.20
CA THR A 175 1.12 3.52 0.48
C THR A 175 1.11 2.07 0.97
N PRO A 176 2.13 1.64 1.76
CA PRO A 176 2.28 0.24 2.17
C PRO A 176 1.13 -0.25 3.05
N ALA A 177 0.40 0.67 3.67
CA ALA A 177 -0.82 0.39 4.40
C ALA A 177 -1.90 1.44 4.12
N VAL A 178 -3.08 0.94 3.76
CA VAL A 178 -4.30 1.74 3.58
C VAL A 178 -5.42 1.21 4.46
N VAL A 179 -6.34 2.10 4.83
CA VAL A 179 -7.58 1.79 5.54
C VAL A 179 -8.75 2.32 4.74
N ASP A 180 -9.80 1.53 4.60
CA ASP A 180 -11.05 1.93 3.95
C ASP A 180 -12.26 1.37 4.72
N LYS A 181 -13.47 1.58 4.18
CA LYS A 181 -14.73 1.19 4.82
C LYS A 181 -14.88 -0.31 5.08
N THR A 182 -14.05 -1.19 4.50
CA THR A 182 -14.04 -2.63 4.84
C THR A 182 -13.78 -2.88 6.32
N ILE A 183 -13.10 -1.96 7.01
CA ILE A 183 -12.83 -2.09 8.46
C ILE A 183 -14.11 -2.23 9.30
N TYR A 184 -15.23 -1.68 8.83
CA TYR A 184 -16.54 -1.77 9.49
C TYR A 184 -17.25 -3.11 9.26
N GLN A 185 -16.78 -3.92 8.30
CA GLN A 185 -17.33 -5.24 8.01
C GLN A 185 -16.74 -6.34 8.91
N ASN A 186 -15.80 -5.97 9.79
CA ASN A 186 -15.17 -6.92 10.70
C ASN A 186 -16.18 -7.41 11.74
N SER A 187 -16.43 -8.71 11.77
CA SER A 187 -17.21 -9.34 12.83
C SER A 187 -16.27 -9.86 13.93
N ARG A 188 -16.83 -10.19 15.09
CA ARG A 188 -16.07 -10.77 16.21
C ARG A 188 -15.39 -12.10 15.82
N PHE A 189 -15.95 -12.81 14.84
CA PHE A 189 -15.56 -14.16 14.46
C PHE A 189 -14.80 -14.22 13.13
N SER A 190 -14.75 -13.13 12.36
CA SER A 190 -14.04 -13.08 11.09
C SER A 190 -12.63 -12.51 11.22
N LYS A 191 -11.77 -12.85 10.26
CA LYS A 191 -10.43 -12.25 10.15
C LYS A 191 -10.58 -10.75 9.93
N LYS A 192 -10.06 -9.95 10.86
CA LYS A 192 -10.09 -8.49 10.76
C LYS A 192 -9.38 -8.00 9.49
N ARG A 193 -10.04 -7.12 8.76
CA ARG A 193 -9.58 -6.44 7.55
C ARG A 193 -9.53 -4.93 7.80
N ARG A 194 -8.58 -4.26 7.19
CA ARG A 194 -8.45 -2.79 7.22
C ARG A 194 -8.84 -2.17 5.91
N SER A 195 -8.61 -2.91 4.84
CA SER A 195 -8.81 -2.47 3.48
C SER A 195 -9.28 -3.62 2.60
N LEU A 196 -9.75 -3.25 1.42
CA LEU A 196 -9.95 -4.10 0.26
C LEU A 196 -8.77 -5.06 0.01
N LEU A 197 -7.54 -4.57 0.20
CA LEU A 197 -6.31 -5.34 -0.07
C LEU A 197 -5.99 -6.38 1.02
N CYS A 198 -6.71 -6.40 2.14
CA CYS A 198 -6.39 -7.32 3.22
C CYS A 198 -6.53 -8.79 2.79
N GLY A 199 -5.41 -9.51 2.82
CA GLY A 199 -5.33 -10.92 2.45
C GLY A 199 -5.05 -11.17 0.97
N THR A 200 -4.82 -10.13 0.16
CA THR A 200 -4.35 -10.27 -1.21
C THR A 200 -2.83 -10.40 -1.28
N HIS A 201 -2.31 -10.97 -2.36
CA HIS A 201 -0.87 -10.96 -2.64
C HIS A 201 -0.36 -9.52 -2.81
N LEU A 202 -1.15 -8.63 -3.40
CA LEU A 202 -0.77 -7.24 -3.59
C LEU A 202 -0.46 -6.54 -2.26
N LEU A 203 -1.20 -6.80 -1.17
CA LEU A 203 -0.83 -6.21 0.13
C LEU A 203 0.54 -6.68 0.63
N GLU A 204 0.89 -7.94 0.39
CA GLU A 204 2.23 -8.46 0.69
C GLU A 204 3.27 -7.73 -0.18
N SER A 205 3.01 -7.59 -1.49
CA SER A 205 3.88 -6.84 -2.42
C SER A 205 4.03 -5.36 -2.04
N LEU A 206 2.99 -4.67 -1.55
CA LEU A 206 3.09 -3.29 -1.09
C LEU A 206 3.97 -3.14 0.16
N ASN A 207 4.15 -4.23 0.92
CA ASN A 207 5.01 -4.28 2.10
C ASN A 207 6.35 -4.97 1.81
N SER A 208 6.65 -5.26 0.53
CA SER A 208 7.99 -5.62 0.05
C SER A 208 9.00 -4.53 0.42
N THR A 209 10.25 -4.94 0.62
CA THR A 209 11.35 -4.01 0.79
C THR A 209 12.51 -4.34 -0.13
N VAL A 210 13.31 -3.32 -0.43
CA VAL A 210 14.62 -3.46 -1.06
C VAL A 210 15.67 -3.03 -0.05
N GLU A 211 16.69 -3.85 0.12
CA GLU A 211 17.85 -3.53 0.93
C GLU A 211 18.68 -2.46 0.23
N LEU A 212 18.83 -1.30 0.87
CA LEU A 212 19.55 -0.15 0.34
C LEU A 212 20.36 0.56 1.44
N PRO A 213 21.34 1.41 1.09
CA PRO A 213 22.04 2.26 2.05
C PRO A 213 21.09 3.28 2.70
N SER A 214 21.41 3.75 3.91
CA SER A 214 20.54 4.67 4.67
C SER A 214 20.13 5.92 3.89
N VAL A 215 21.03 6.47 3.06
CA VAL A 215 20.72 7.66 2.24
C VAL A 215 19.54 7.46 1.29
N ALA A 216 19.33 6.24 0.79
CA ALA A 216 18.18 5.95 -0.05
C ALA A 216 16.89 5.93 0.78
N ASN A 217 16.95 5.42 2.01
CA ASN A 217 15.83 5.41 2.94
C ASN A 217 15.49 6.84 3.44
N ASP A 218 16.50 7.68 3.69
CA ASP A 218 16.30 9.08 4.06
C ASP A 218 15.60 9.86 2.95
N LEU A 219 15.98 9.62 1.69
CA LEU A 219 15.29 10.18 0.54
C LEU A 219 13.85 9.67 0.44
N ASP A 220 13.62 8.37 0.64
CA ASP A 220 12.28 7.78 0.65
C ASP A 220 11.38 8.40 1.71
N ASP A 221 11.90 8.64 2.92
CA ASP A 221 11.19 9.33 4.00
C ASP A 221 10.78 10.76 3.59
N VAL A 222 11.63 11.47 2.85
CA VAL A 222 11.28 12.77 2.28
C VAL A 222 10.19 12.65 1.22
N LEU A 223 10.35 11.70 0.29
CA LEU A 223 9.36 11.48 -0.77
C LEU A 223 8.01 11.05 -0.19
N GLU A 224 7.96 10.21 0.84
CA GLU A 224 6.71 9.80 1.49
C GLU A 224 6.02 10.99 2.19
N LYS A 225 6.78 11.90 2.80
CA LYS A 225 6.24 13.13 3.42
C LYS A 225 5.66 14.08 2.39
N ILE A 226 6.35 14.28 1.26
CA ILE A 226 5.90 15.19 0.19
C ILE A 226 4.73 14.59 -0.58
N TYR A 227 4.78 13.29 -0.85
CA TYR A 227 4.01 12.66 -1.91
C TYR A 227 2.95 11.66 -1.44
N GLY A 228 3.08 11.10 -0.23
CA GLY A 228 2.19 10.03 0.24
C GLY A 228 0.70 10.43 0.28
N ASP A 229 0.39 11.69 0.60
CA ASP A 229 -1.00 12.18 0.60
C ASP A 229 -1.53 12.46 -0.82
N ARG A 230 -0.65 12.85 -1.75
CA ARG A 230 -0.97 13.02 -3.17
C ARG A 230 -1.29 11.68 -3.83
N CYS A 231 -0.48 10.65 -3.57
CA CYS A 231 -0.76 9.27 -3.96
C CYS A 231 -2.16 8.82 -3.52
N LEU A 232 -2.53 9.11 -2.27
CA LEU A 232 -3.86 8.79 -1.77
C LEU A 232 -4.94 9.57 -2.52
N GLN A 233 -4.74 10.85 -2.80
CA GLN A 233 -5.72 11.63 -3.55
C GLN A 233 -5.99 11.06 -4.94
N ILE A 234 -4.95 10.71 -5.70
CA ILE A 234 -5.06 10.05 -7.01
C ILE A 234 -5.87 8.75 -6.87
N LEU A 235 -5.54 7.93 -5.87
CA LEU A 235 -6.22 6.67 -5.59
C LEU A 235 -7.71 6.86 -5.27
N ARG A 236 -8.10 7.98 -4.63
CA ARG A 236 -9.50 8.30 -4.35
C ARG A 236 -10.27 8.64 -5.63
N GLU A 237 -9.70 9.44 -6.52
CA GLU A 237 -10.34 9.79 -7.80
C GLU A 237 -10.55 8.54 -8.68
N VAL A 238 -9.57 7.62 -8.69
CA VAL A 238 -9.68 6.32 -9.36
C VAL A 238 -10.71 5.42 -8.68
N SER A 239 -10.78 5.41 -7.36
CA SER A 239 -11.78 4.62 -6.61
C SER A 239 -13.22 5.10 -6.87
N LEU A 240 -13.40 6.40 -7.03
CA LEU A 240 -14.69 7.02 -7.41
C LEU A 240 -15.03 6.83 -8.89
N GLY A 241 -14.11 6.31 -9.71
CA GLY A 241 -14.29 6.14 -11.14
C GLY A 241 -14.24 7.43 -11.95
N ARG A 242 -13.77 8.54 -11.35
CA ARG A 242 -13.58 9.84 -12.01
C ARG A 242 -12.30 9.88 -12.85
N SER A 243 -11.37 8.98 -12.57
CA SER A 243 -10.12 8.79 -13.30
C SER A 243 -9.92 7.29 -13.58
N SER A 244 -9.35 6.95 -14.72
CA SER A 244 -8.92 5.58 -15.01
C SER A 244 -7.60 5.25 -14.29
N PRO A 245 -7.22 3.98 -14.11
CA PRO A 245 -5.90 3.64 -13.57
C PRO A 245 -4.74 4.19 -14.41
N ILE A 246 -4.90 4.28 -15.73
CA ILE A 246 -3.89 4.85 -16.63
C ILE A 246 -3.78 6.37 -16.42
N ASP A 247 -4.91 7.07 -16.30
CA ASP A 247 -4.92 8.50 -16.01
C ASP A 247 -4.32 8.80 -14.63
N GLY A 248 -4.64 7.98 -13.63
CA GLY A 248 -4.04 8.06 -12.30
C GLY A 248 -2.52 7.84 -12.33
N LEU A 249 -2.04 6.90 -13.15
CA LEU A 249 -0.61 6.68 -13.34
C LEU A 249 0.06 7.86 -14.05
N ASN A 250 -0.58 8.44 -15.06
CA ASN A 250 -0.09 9.64 -15.74
C ASN A 250 0.07 10.81 -14.75
N GLN A 251 -0.93 11.02 -13.89
CA GLN A 251 -0.87 12.04 -12.85
C GLN A 251 0.27 11.76 -11.86
N PHE A 252 0.41 10.51 -11.41
CA PHE A 252 1.50 10.11 -10.53
C PHE A 252 2.88 10.39 -11.11
N LEU A 253 3.12 9.95 -12.36
CA LEU A 253 4.41 10.12 -13.03
C LEU A 253 4.77 11.59 -13.23
N LYS A 254 3.78 12.43 -13.57
CA LYS A 254 3.97 13.87 -13.71
C LYS A 254 4.38 14.51 -12.39
N GLU A 255 3.62 14.26 -11.33
CA GLU A 255 3.89 14.94 -10.06
C GLU A 255 5.18 14.43 -9.40
N ILE A 256 5.51 13.13 -9.50
CA ILE A 256 6.78 12.62 -8.97
C ILE A 256 7.97 13.16 -9.77
N GLN A 257 7.84 13.34 -11.09
CA GLN A 257 8.85 13.99 -11.91
C GLN A 257 9.10 15.43 -11.44
N GLU A 258 8.04 16.21 -11.24
CA GLU A 258 8.15 17.59 -10.75
C GLU A 258 8.88 17.65 -9.40
N VAL A 259 8.52 16.77 -8.46
CA VAL A 259 9.19 16.67 -7.14
C VAL A 259 10.66 16.30 -7.27
N LEU A 260 11.00 15.28 -8.08
CA LEU A 260 12.37 14.83 -8.24
C LEU A 260 13.25 15.89 -8.93
N ILE A 261 12.72 16.62 -9.92
CA ILE A 261 13.42 17.74 -10.57
C ILE A 261 13.65 18.88 -9.58
N ASP A 262 12.65 19.23 -8.76
CA ASP A 262 12.78 20.26 -7.73
C ASP A 262 13.87 19.88 -6.70
N ILE A 263 13.86 18.65 -6.20
CA ILE A 263 14.91 18.14 -5.30
C ILE A 263 16.28 18.21 -5.98
N GLN A 264 16.39 17.79 -7.25
CA GLN A 264 17.63 17.86 -8.02
C GLN A 264 18.13 19.32 -8.12
N GLN A 265 17.24 20.28 -8.34
CA GLN A 265 17.59 21.70 -8.42
C GLN A 265 18.01 22.28 -7.06
N GLN A 266 17.36 21.87 -5.97
CA GLN A 266 17.73 22.28 -4.61
C GLN A 266 19.13 21.76 -4.23
N ILE A 267 19.44 20.51 -4.57
CA ILE A 267 20.79 19.93 -4.42
C ILE A 267 21.80 20.68 -5.31
N ALA A 268 21.42 21.03 -6.54
CA ALA A 268 22.30 21.75 -7.45
C ALA A 268 22.62 23.19 -6.99
N THR A 269 21.69 23.83 -6.28
CA THR A 269 21.82 25.22 -5.83
C THR A 269 22.22 25.36 -4.36
N ASN A 270 22.37 24.24 -3.62
CA ASN A 270 22.56 24.21 -2.17
C ASN A 270 21.47 24.97 -1.39
N LYS A 271 20.25 25.07 -1.94
CA LYS A 271 19.10 25.73 -1.31
C LYS A 271 18.11 24.69 -0.86
N TYR A 272 18.39 24.05 0.27
CA TYR A 272 17.54 23.00 0.82
C TYR A 272 16.32 23.60 1.53
N SER A 273 15.15 23.05 1.23
CA SER A 273 13.98 23.20 2.11
C SER A 273 14.24 22.59 3.50
N SER A 274 13.46 23.00 4.49
CA SER A 274 13.57 22.47 5.86
C SER A 274 13.36 20.95 5.96
N LEU A 275 12.60 20.36 5.02
CA LEU A 275 12.40 18.91 4.95
C LEU A 275 13.65 18.17 4.47
N LEU A 276 14.37 18.77 3.52
CA LEU A 276 15.59 18.19 2.94
C LEU A 276 16.80 18.45 3.83
N SER A 277 16.86 19.56 4.55
CA SER A 277 18.00 19.93 5.39
C SER A 277 18.30 18.94 6.53
N HIS A 278 17.29 18.21 7.00
CA HIS A 278 17.45 17.20 8.05
C HIS A 278 17.71 15.79 7.52
N SER A 279 17.36 15.52 6.26
CA SER A 279 17.41 14.15 5.70
C SER A 279 18.55 13.98 4.69
N LEU A 280 19.01 15.05 4.04
CA LEU A 280 20.11 15.03 3.07
C LEU A 280 21.41 15.58 3.68
N VAL A 281 21.78 15.06 4.86
CA VAL A 281 23.04 15.41 5.51
C VAL A 281 24.15 14.55 4.94
N GLY A 282 25.06 15.13 4.14
CA GLY A 282 26.16 14.37 3.52
C GLY A 282 26.78 15.07 2.32
N LYS A 283 27.60 14.35 1.55
CA LYS A 283 28.24 14.90 0.35
C LYS A 283 27.19 15.18 -0.73
N ARG A 284 27.25 16.36 -1.34
CA ARG A 284 26.34 16.78 -2.42
C ARG A 284 26.31 15.79 -3.59
N GLU A 285 27.48 15.25 -3.95
CA GLU A 285 27.64 14.30 -5.05
C GLU A 285 26.83 13.01 -4.83
N ASP A 286 26.79 12.49 -3.60
CA ASP A 286 26.05 11.26 -3.28
C ASP A 286 24.55 11.46 -3.48
N HIS A 287 24.02 12.62 -3.05
CA HIS A 287 22.60 12.96 -3.23
C HIS A 287 22.26 13.20 -4.70
N SER A 288 23.14 13.86 -5.45
CA SER A 288 22.95 14.06 -6.89
C SER A 288 22.90 12.72 -7.64
N ASN A 289 23.84 11.83 -7.35
CA ASN A 289 23.90 10.50 -7.94
C ASN A 289 22.67 9.67 -7.56
N LEU A 290 22.26 9.70 -6.29
CA LEU A 290 21.06 9.00 -5.83
C LEU A 290 19.80 9.49 -6.56
N ILE A 291 19.60 10.80 -6.67
CA ILE A 291 18.43 11.37 -7.37
C ILE A 291 18.44 11.01 -8.86
N GLU A 292 19.60 11.01 -9.50
CA GLU A 292 19.71 10.55 -10.90
C GLU A 292 19.30 9.08 -11.05
N LEU A 293 19.70 8.21 -10.12
CA LEU A 293 19.29 6.80 -10.11
C LEU A 293 17.79 6.65 -9.90
N VAL A 294 17.19 7.43 -8.99
CA VAL A 294 15.74 7.43 -8.75
C VAL A 294 14.98 7.95 -9.96
N LEU A 295 15.41 9.04 -10.59
CA LEU A 295 14.85 9.54 -11.85
C LEU A 295 14.93 8.49 -12.95
N ARG A 296 16.07 7.80 -13.05
CA ARG A 296 16.28 6.74 -14.02
C ARG A 296 15.33 5.57 -13.81
N GLY A 297 15.18 5.08 -12.58
CA GLY A 297 14.26 3.97 -12.28
C GLY A 297 12.78 4.35 -12.41
N THR A 298 12.44 5.58 -12.02
CA THR A 298 11.05 6.06 -12.00
C THR A 298 10.54 6.46 -13.38
N LEU A 299 11.37 7.10 -14.22
CA LEU A 299 10.90 7.81 -15.42
C LEU A 299 11.47 7.30 -16.75
N ARG A 300 12.66 6.67 -16.77
CA ARG A 300 13.41 6.45 -18.03
C ARG A 300 12.65 5.61 -19.05
N THR A 301 12.02 4.53 -18.61
CA THR A 301 11.28 3.58 -19.46
C THR A 301 9.78 3.74 -19.32
N THR A 302 9.32 4.44 -18.29
CA THR A 302 7.91 4.57 -17.92
C THR A 302 7.27 5.81 -18.52
N LEU A 303 8.00 6.93 -18.68
CA LEU A 303 7.46 8.21 -19.14
C LEU A 303 7.89 8.51 -20.58
N SER A 304 6.93 8.76 -21.46
CA SER A 304 7.19 9.25 -22.81
C SER A 304 7.57 10.74 -22.78
N LYS A 305 8.76 11.05 -23.28
CA LYS A 305 9.25 12.44 -23.41
C LYS A 305 8.36 13.30 -24.30
N LYS A 306 7.69 12.69 -25.29
CA LYS A 306 6.85 13.41 -26.26
C LYS A 306 5.51 13.83 -25.65
N THR A 307 4.87 12.94 -24.91
CA THR A 307 3.51 13.16 -24.39
C THR A 307 3.48 13.60 -22.93
N GLN A 308 4.60 13.46 -22.20
CA GLN A 308 4.67 13.64 -20.74
C GLN A 308 3.61 12.79 -20.01
N LYS A 309 3.38 11.59 -20.54
CA LYS A 309 2.48 10.56 -20.01
C LYS A 309 3.23 9.23 -19.95
N ALA A 310 2.66 8.23 -19.27
CA ALA A 310 3.16 6.87 -19.35
C ALA A 310 3.33 6.45 -20.81
N SER A 311 4.47 5.83 -21.14
CA SER A 311 4.71 5.29 -22.47
C SER A 311 3.74 4.14 -22.73
N ASP A 312 3.28 4.02 -23.98
CA ASP A 312 2.32 2.98 -24.33
C ASP A 312 2.94 1.60 -24.14
N GLU A 313 4.22 1.43 -24.47
CA GLU A 313 4.97 0.19 -24.26
C GLU A 313 4.99 -0.24 -22.79
N TYR A 314 5.09 0.72 -21.87
CA TYR A 314 5.05 0.45 -20.44
C TYR A 314 3.64 0.11 -19.95
N ILE A 315 2.60 0.79 -20.45
CA ILE A 315 1.20 0.42 -20.15
C ILE A 315 0.90 -1.00 -20.65
N GLN A 316 1.29 -1.34 -21.88
CA GLN A 316 1.12 -2.68 -22.43
C GLN A 316 1.86 -3.74 -21.60
N LEU A 317 3.04 -3.42 -21.07
CA LEU A 317 3.80 -4.29 -20.18
C LEU A 317 3.03 -4.52 -18.86
N LEU A 318 2.59 -3.45 -18.19
CA LEU A 318 1.84 -3.54 -16.94
C LEU A 318 0.54 -4.34 -17.11
N LEU A 319 -0.16 -4.14 -18.23
CA LEU A 319 -1.39 -4.85 -18.58
C LEU A 319 -1.14 -6.28 -19.10
N ARG A 320 0.12 -6.70 -19.24
CA ARG A 320 0.53 -8.05 -19.68
C ARG A 320 -0.04 -8.43 -21.05
N LEU A 321 -0.02 -7.48 -21.99
CA LEU A 321 -0.52 -7.75 -23.34
C LEU A 321 0.36 -8.77 -24.07
N THR A 322 -0.29 -9.71 -24.73
CA THR A 322 0.32 -10.67 -25.65
C THR A 322 0.78 -9.98 -26.94
N PRO A 323 1.71 -10.58 -27.71
CA PRO A 323 2.12 -10.02 -29.01
C PRO A 323 0.94 -9.72 -29.95
N GLN A 324 -0.05 -10.62 -30.03
CA GLN A 324 -1.23 -10.45 -30.89
C GLN A 324 -2.12 -9.28 -30.44
N GLU A 325 -2.27 -9.09 -29.12
CA GLU A 325 -3.00 -7.95 -28.55
C GLU A 325 -2.29 -6.63 -28.87
N LYS A 326 -0.96 -6.58 -28.75
CA LYS A 326 -0.16 -5.39 -29.11
C LYS A 326 -0.29 -5.03 -30.58
N GLU A 327 -0.25 -6.02 -31.47
CA GLU A 327 -0.49 -5.80 -32.91
C GLU A 327 -1.88 -5.25 -33.19
N SER A 328 -2.87 -5.63 -32.39
CA SER A 328 -4.26 -5.16 -32.53
C SER A 328 -4.42 -3.72 -32.06
N CYS A 329 -3.70 -3.32 -31.00
CA CYS A 329 -3.66 -1.92 -30.51
C CYS A 329 -3.16 -0.94 -31.57
N ASN A 330 -2.31 -1.37 -32.50
CA ASN A 330 -1.74 -0.52 -33.56
C ASN A 330 -2.73 -0.22 -34.70
N LYS A 331 -3.87 -0.92 -34.77
CA LYS A 331 -4.81 -0.83 -35.89
C LYS A 331 -5.95 0.18 -35.64
N ASP A 332 -6.40 0.30 -34.39
CA ASP A 332 -7.53 1.15 -34.01
C ASP A 332 -7.43 1.60 -32.55
N GLU A 333 -7.52 2.91 -32.32
CA GLU A 333 -7.39 3.53 -30.99
C GLU A 333 -8.57 3.16 -30.08
N GLY A 334 -9.80 3.08 -30.63
CA GLY A 334 -10.99 2.72 -29.85
C GLY A 334 -10.91 1.27 -29.35
N SER A 335 -10.46 0.35 -30.19
CA SER A 335 -10.20 -1.04 -29.83
C SER A 335 -9.10 -1.17 -28.79
N LYS A 336 -8.06 -0.33 -28.85
CA LYS A 336 -7.00 -0.28 -27.83
C LYS A 336 -7.54 0.13 -26.47
N GLU A 337 -8.32 1.20 -26.40
CA GLU A 337 -8.93 1.66 -25.14
C GLU A 337 -9.84 0.60 -24.52
N ALA A 338 -10.67 -0.06 -25.34
CA ALA A 338 -11.54 -1.14 -24.90
C ALA A 338 -10.73 -2.33 -24.34
N LEU A 339 -9.68 -2.75 -25.04
CA LEU A 339 -8.79 -3.82 -24.59
C LEU A 339 -8.07 -3.45 -23.28
N TYR A 340 -7.59 -2.22 -23.14
CA TYR A 340 -6.93 -1.77 -21.91
C TYR A 340 -7.89 -1.82 -20.72
N LEU A 341 -9.13 -1.38 -20.91
CA LEU A 341 -10.17 -1.45 -19.88
C LEU A 341 -10.49 -2.91 -19.50
N GLU A 342 -10.62 -3.80 -20.48
CA GLU A 342 -10.82 -5.23 -20.24
C GLU A 342 -9.67 -5.84 -19.40
N LYS A 343 -8.41 -5.53 -19.75
CA LYS A 343 -7.23 -5.99 -19.00
C LYS A 343 -7.19 -5.44 -17.58
N ILE A 344 -7.57 -4.18 -17.39
CA ILE A 344 -7.69 -3.56 -16.07
C ILE A 344 -8.71 -4.31 -15.21
N ILE A 345 -9.90 -4.61 -15.75
CA ILE A 345 -10.96 -5.32 -15.02
C ILE A 345 -10.50 -6.74 -14.67
N THR A 346 -9.94 -7.47 -15.65
CA THR A 346 -9.40 -8.83 -15.44
C THR A 346 -8.35 -8.85 -14.33
N MET A 347 -7.40 -7.91 -14.37
CA MET A 347 -6.35 -7.81 -13.36
C MET A 347 -6.88 -7.40 -11.99
N GLN A 348 -7.89 -6.52 -11.94
CA GLN A 348 -8.55 -6.16 -10.70
C GLN A 348 -9.17 -7.40 -10.04
N GLU A 349 -9.86 -8.24 -10.80
CA GLU A 349 -10.41 -9.50 -10.30
C GLU A 349 -9.29 -10.41 -9.79
N GLU A 350 -8.21 -10.61 -10.54
CA GLU A 350 -7.06 -11.42 -10.11
C GLU A 350 -6.46 -10.94 -8.78
N ILE A 351 -6.25 -9.62 -8.63
CA ILE A 351 -5.72 -9.02 -7.40
C ILE A 351 -6.64 -9.31 -6.21
N LEU A 352 -7.95 -9.24 -6.40
CA LEU A 352 -8.95 -9.36 -5.33
C LEU A 352 -9.39 -10.82 -5.06
N GLN A 353 -9.21 -11.74 -6.00
CA GLN A 353 -9.67 -13.14 -5.94
C GLN A 353 -8.94 -14.00 -4.88
N ALA A 354 -7.77 -13.58 -4.39
CA ALA A 354 -6.98 -14.33 -3.39
C ALA A 354 -7.71 -14.60 -2.05
N GLN A 355 -8.92 -14.06 -1.85
CA GLN A 355 -9.78 -14.35 -0.70
C GLN A 355 -10.45 -15.74 -0.74
N ASN A 356 -10.59 -16.40 -1.90
CA ASN A 356 -11.38 -17.64 -2.03
C ASN A 356 -10.57 -18.94 -1.93
N ASN A 357 -9.29 -18.95 -2.31
CA ASN A 357 -8.53 -20.22 -2.40
C ASN A 357 -7.98 -20.74 -1.06
N LYS A 358 -7.90 -19.91 -0.01
CA LYS A 358 -7.53 -20.38 1.35
C LYS A 358 -8.69 -21.02 2.13
N LEU A 359 -9.93 -20.91 1.65
CA LEU A 359 -11.09 -21.62 2.21
C LEU A 359 -11.31 -22.99 1.55
N ARG A 360 -10.71 -23.24 0.38
CA ARG A 360 -10.77 -24.54 -0.33
C ARG A 360 -9.56 -25.44 -0.11
N ALA A 361 -8.50 -24.92 0.52
CA ALA A 361 -7.26 -25.65 0.80
C ALA A 361 -7.09 -25.98 2.30
N ARG A 362 -8.16 -26.46 2.95
CA ARG A 362 -8.02 -27.27 4.16
C ARG A 362 -8.53 -28.67 3.82
N PRO A 363 -7.69 -29.72 3.94
CA PRO A 363 -8.17 -31.10 3.82
C PRO A 363 -9.23 -31.41 4.88
#